data_AF-A0A3P7LBV4-F1
#
_entry.id   AF-A0A3P7LBV4-F1
#
_cell.length_a   1.000
_cell.length_b   1.000
_cell.length_c   1.000
_cell.angle_alpha   90.00
_cell.angle_beta   90.00
_cell.angle_gamma   90.00
#
_symmetry.space_group_name_H-M   'P 1'
#
loop_
_entity.id
_entity.type
_entity.pdbx_description
1 polymer ?
#
loop_
_entity_poly.entity_id
_entity_poly.type
_entity_poly.pdbx_seq_one_letter_code
_entity_poly.pdbx_strand_id
1 'polypeptide(L)' 'MDGTFVIIERSRLVDFQNLLNGIFPEIEFTKEDESAGQLPFLDVLVTRIPNGALSTTVYRRATKKSNSDCKKKFF' A
#
# COMPACT_ATOMS: atom_id res chain seq x y z
N MET A 1 -0.46 -14.58 -1.69
CA MET A 1 -1.54 -13.62 -1.44
C MET A 1 -1.29 -12.44 -2.36
N ASP A 2 -2.21 -12.17 -3.27
CA ASP A 2 -2.17 -10.93 -4.04
C ASP A 2 -2.94 -9.89 -3.23
N GLY A 3 -2.31 -8.77 -2.92
CA GLY A 3 -2.84 -7.73 -2.05
C GLY A 3 -2.80 -6.40 -2.79
N THR A 4 -3.96 -5.79 -3.01
CA THR A 4 -4.09 -4.47 -3.63
C THR A 4 -4.33 -3.43 -2.54
N PHE A 5 -3.62 -2.30 -2.61
CA PHE A 5 -3.85 -1.14 -1.75
C PHE A 5 -4.27 0.07 -2.60
N VAL A 6 -4.99 1.00 -1.97
CA VAL A 6 -5.46 2.24 -2.60
C VAL A 6 -5.09 3.42 -1.70
N ILE A 7 -4.63 4.51 -2.30
CA ILE A 7 -4.27 5.74 -1.58
C ILE A 7 -5.38 6.77 -1.80
N ILE A 8 -5.93 7.28 -0.70
CA ILE A 8 -7.07 8.19 -0.68
C ILE A 8 -6.74 9.36 0.23
N GLU A 9 -7.34 10.53 -0.05
CA GLU A 9 -7.26 11.68 0.83
C GLU A 9 -7.81 11.36 2.23
N ARG A 10 -7.07 11.77 3.27
CA ARG A 10 -7.39 11.45 4.67
C ARG A 10 -8.80 11.88 5.09
N SER A 11 -9.29 13.00 4.55
CA SER A 11 -10.64 13.53 4.81
C SER A 11 -11.75 12.57 4.35
N ARG A 12 -11.52 11.79 3.28
CA ARG A 12 -12.49 10.87 2.68
C ARG A 12 -12.34 9.43 3.15
N LEU A 13 -11.30 9.14 3.93
CA LEU A 13 -10.91 7.78 4.28
C LEU A 13 -11.97 7.07 5.14
N VAL A 14 -12.58 7.78 6.09
CA VAL A 14 -13.63 7.21 6.98
C VAL A 14 -14.88 6.87 6.18
N ASP A 15 -15.36 7.81 5.35
CA ASP A 15 -16.54 7.59 4.52
C ASP A 15 -16.33 6.44 3.52
N PHE A 16 -15.14 6.37 2.93
CA PHE A 16 -14.77 5.29 2.01
C PHE A 16 -14.71 3.93 2.71
N GLN A 17 -14.13 3.86 3.91
CA GLN A 17 -14.08 2.64 4.70
C GLN A 17 -15.49 2.17 5.07
N ASN A 18 -16.35 3.08 5.54
CA ASN A 18 -17.75 2.76 5.87
C ASN A 18 -18.53 2.28 4.64
N LEU A 19 -18.32 2.90 3.48
CA LEU A 19 -18.92 2.47 2.23
C LEU A 19 -18.49 1.04 1.87
N LEU A 20 -17.20 0.72 1.94
CA LEU A 20 -16.68 -0.61 1.62
C LEU A 20 -17.20 -1.68 2.59
N ASN A 21 -17.19 -1.39 3.89
CA ASN A 21 -17.75 -2.28 4.91
C ASN A 21 -19.27 -2.47 4.74
N GLY A 22 -19.99 -1.48 4.21
CA GLY A 22 -21.42 -1.60 3.90
C GLY A 22 -21.70 -2.46 2.66
N ILE A 23 -20.86 -2.36 1.62
CA ILE A 23 -21.01 -3.13 0.37
C ILE A 23 -20.62 -4.60 0.61
N PHE A 24 -19.56 -4.85 1.39
CA PHE A 24 -19.08 -6.19 1.70
C PHE A 24 -19.09 -6.43 3.21
N PRO A 25 -20.26 -6.66 3.83
CA PRO A 25 -20.37 -6.81 5.28
C PRO A 25 -19.63 -8.04 5.84
N GLU A 26 -19.27 -9.00 4.99
CA GLU A 26 -18.49 -10.18 5.34
C GLU A 26 -16.98 -9.90 5.45
N ILE A 27 -16.51 -8.76 4.94
CA ILE A 27 -15.10 -8.39 4.88
C ILE A 27 -14.90 -7.10 5.67
N GLU A 28 -14.07 -7.16 6.71
CA GLU A 28 -13.68 -5.98 7.46
C GLU A 28 -12.51 -5.28 6.75
N PHE A 29 -12.79 -4.15 6.10
CA PHE A 29 -11.75 -3.31 5.53
C PHE A 29 -11.07 -2.50 6.63
N THR A 30 -9.76 -2.63 6.72
CA THR A 30 -8.92 -1.84 7.62
C THR A 30 -8.28 -0.67 6.86
N LYS A 31 -7.97 0.40 7.60
CA LYS A 31 -7.27 1.58 7.08
C LYS A 31 -5.97 1.75 7.86
N GLU A 32 -4.95 2.24 7.19
CA GLU A 32 -3.67 2.62 7.79
C GLU A 32 -3.44 4.11 7.51
N ASP A 33 -3.02 4.86 8.54
CA ASP A 33 -2.80 6.30 8.43
C ASP A 33 -1.31 6.60 8.18
N GLU A 34 -1.03 7.50 7.22
CA GLU A 34 0.32 8.00 6.95
C GLU A 34 0.88 8.73 8.20
N SER A 35 2.11 8.40 8.59
CA SER A 35 2.84 9.00 9.70
C SER A 35 4.22 9.45 9.24
N ALA A 36 4.58 10.72 9.53
CA ALA A 36 5.86 11.32 9.12
C ALA A 36 6.18 11.18 7.61
N GLY A 37 5.15 11.24 6.75
CA GLY A 37 5.33 11.09 5.31
C GLY A 37 5.46 9.63 4.86
N GLN A 38 5.23 8.65 5.74
CA GLN A 38 5.48 7.24 5.49
C GLN A 38 4.24 6.39 5.80
N LEU A 39 4.03 5.36 5.00
CA LEU A 39 2.96 4.38 5.15
C LEU A 39 3.52 2.98 4.85
N PRO A 40 3.86 2.19 5.90
CA PRO A 40 4.28 0.81 5.72
C PRO A 40 3.07 -0.10 5.42
N PHE A 41 3.20 -0.98 4.43
CA PHE A 41 2.21 -1.99 4.07
C PHE A 41 2.89 -3.27 3.57
N LEU A 42 2.77 -4.37 4.30
CA LEU A 42 3.45 -5.64 4.00
C LEU A 42 4.98 -5.42 3.77
N ASP A 43 5.48 -5.89 2.63
CA ASP A 43 6.85 -5.72 2.17
C ASP A 43 7.04 -4.39 1.40
N VAL A 44 6.15 -3.41 1.55
CA VAL A 44 6.18 -2.15 0.80
C VAL A 44 6.15 -0.97 1.76
N LEU A 45 7.03 0.00 1.56
CA LEU A 45 6.99 1.29 2.24
C LEU A 45 6.68 2.38 1.22
N VAL A 46 5.52 3.00 1.37
CA VAL A 46 5.15 4.18 0.59
C VAL A 46 5.66 5.41 1.37
N THR A 47 6.38 6.30 0.69
CA THR A 47 6.91 7.54 1.26
C THR A 47 6.50 8.72 0.39
N ARG A 48 5.91 9.74 1.00
CA ARG A 48 5.63 11.02 0.35
C ARG A 48 6.90 11.87 0.34
N ILE A 49 7.34 12.26 -0.85
CA ILE A 49 8.51 13.14 -1.00
C ILE A 49 8.08 14.62 -1.05
N PRO A 50 9.00 15.59 -0.80
CA PRO A 50 8.64 17.01 -0.60
C PRO A 50 7.87 17.68 -1.74
N ASN A 51 7.97 17.16 -2.97
CA ASN A 51 7.22 17.66 -4.12
C ASN A 51 5.80 17.09 -4.22
N GLY A 52 5.34 16.32 -3.23
CA GLY A 52 4.02 15.70 -3.17
C GLY A 52 3.90 14.37 -3.92
N ALA A 53 4.93 13.94 -4.64
CA ALA A 53 4.93 12.63 -5.29
C ALA A 53 5.13 11.51 -4.26
N LEU A 54 4.75 10.30 -4.66
CA LEU A 54 4.90 9.09 -3.86
C LEU A 54 6.09 8.29 -4.36
N SER A 55 6.89 7.80 -3.42
CA SER A 55 8.00 6.87 -3.65
C SER A 55 7.67 5.56 -2.96
N THR A 56 7.94 4.44 -3.61
CA THR A 56 7.59 3.11 -3.11
C THR A 56 8.85 2.26 -3.00
N THR A 57 9.15 1.78 -1.79
CA THR A 57 10.27 0.86 -1.54
C THR A 57 9.74 -0.53 -1.26
N VAL A 58 10.23 -1.55 -1.98
CA VAL A 58 9.77 -2.94 -1.82
C VAL A 58 10.86 -3.79 -1.14
N TYR A 59 10.58 -4.27 0.06
CA TYR A 59 11.39 -5.18 0.88
C TYR A 59 11.10 -6.63 0.56
N ARG A 60 11.49 -7.08 -0.63
CA ARG A 60 11.33 -8.49 -1.00
C ARG A 60 12.29 -9.37 -0.18
N ARG A 61 11.74 -10.29 0.63
CA ARG A 61 12.55 -11.38 1.20
C ARG A 61 13.22 -12.18 0.07
N ALA A 62 14.48 -12.55 0.26
CA ALA A 62 15.21 -13.36 -0.72
C ALA A 62 14.48 -14.68 -0.94
N THR A 63 13.75 -14.79 -2.04
CA THR A 63 13.24 -16.08 -2.50
C THR A 63 14.46 -16.84 -2.99
N LYS A 64 14.84 -17.93 -2.31
CA LYS A 64 15.84 -18.86 -2.84
C LYS A 64 15.35 -19.34 -4.22
N LYS A 65 15.88 -18.78 -5.30
CA LYS A 65 15.73 -19.31 -6.66
C LYS A 65 17.03 -19.11 -7.42
N SER A 66 17.54 -20.24 -7.92
CA SER A 66 18.53 -20.32 -8.98
C SER A 66 18.03 -19.57 -10.21
N ASN A 67 18.86 -18.62 -10.63
CA ASN A 67 18.96 -18.01 -11.96
C ASN A 67 17.79 -17.19 -12.54
N SER A 68 18.22 -16.12 -13.23
CA SER A 68 17.52 -15.19 -14.13
C SER A 68 16.48 -14.23 -13.56
N ASP A 69 16.98 -13.03 -13.27
CA ASP A 69 16.48 -11.71 -13.71
C ASP A 69 14.98 -11.36 -13.60
N CYS A 70 14.69 -10.35 -12.77
CA CYS A 70 13.59 -9.43 -13.05
C CYS A 70 13.75 -8.12 -12.24
N LYS A 71 14.57 -7.17 -12.72
CA LYS A 71 14.47 -5.77 -12.29
C LYS A 71 13.22 -5.16 -12.94
N LYS A 72 12.07 -5.26 -12.29
CA LYS A 72 10.87 -4.49 -12.66
C LYS A 72 10.82 -3.22 -11.82
N LYS A 73 11.01 -2.07 -12.49
CA LYS A 73 10.64 -0.75 -11.98
C LYS A 73 9.11 -0.74 -11.86
N PHE A 74 8.61 -0.53 -10.66
CA PHE A 74 7.21 -0.17 -10.45
C PHE A 74 7.12 1.36 -10.57
N PHE A 75 6.34 1.82 -11.54
CA PHE A 75 5.84 3.20 -11.62
C PHE A 75 4.60 3.31 -10.76
#